data_AF-A4JV27-F1
#
_entry.id   AF-A4JV27-F1
#
_cell.length_a   1.000
_cell.length_b   1.000
_cell.length_c   1.000
_cell.angle_alpha   90.00
_cell.angle_beta   90.00
_cell.angle_gamma   90.00
#
_symmetry.space_group_name_H-M   'P 1'
#
loop_
_entity.id
_entity.type
_entity.pdbx_description
1 polymer ?
#
loop_
_entity_poly.entity_id
_entity_poly.type
_entity_poly.pdbx_seq_one_letter_code
_entity_poly.pdbx_strand_id
1 'polypeptide(L)'
;MKALLRLATVVLAIFGVFRLGFALQRIDHANVVADGATCASIRGGTSGRSCLIEASLAGRLDGSWTVEPSGHPDLTYVARDVAYSYTRNDWRLAWGATYWLPALFLLVAVMGAAVPVAKHVRGTRCQ
;
A
#
# COMPACT_ATOMS: atom_id res chain seq x y z
N MET A 1 -2.39 -8.50 -30.93
CA MET A 1 -3.30 -8.67 -29.76
C MET A 1 -2.65 -9.36 -28.56
N LYS A 2 -2.05 -10.56 -28.70
CA LYS A 2 -1.47 -11.30 -27.55
C LYS A 2 -0.35 -10.56 -26.79
N ALA A 3 0.53 -9.85 -27.50
CA ALA A 3 1.62 -9.08 -26.86
C ALA A 3 1.11 -7.89 -26.03
N LEU A 4 0.09 -7.19 -26.54
CA LEU A 4 -0.56 -6.06 -25.86
C LEU A 4 -1.29 -6.53 -24.59
N LEU A 5 -1.96 -7.67 -24.67
CA LEU A 5 -2.61 -8.29 -23.51
C LEU A 5 -1.59 -8.68 -22.44
N ARG A 6 -0.46 -9.28 -22.83
CA ARG A 6 0.63 -9.63 -21.88
C ARG A 6 1.22 -8.41 -21.19
N LEU A 7 1.46 -7.34 -21.95
CA LEU A 7 1.99 -6.09 -21.40
C LEU A 7 1.00 -5.43 -20.44
N ALA A 8 -0.29 -5.40 -20.78
CA ALA A 8 -1.34 -4.93 -19.90
C ALA A 8 -1.41 -5.74 -18.59
N THR A 9 -1.32 -7.07 -18.66
CA THR A 9 -1.29 -7.93 -17.47
C THR A 9 -0.12 -7.62 -16.55
N VAL A 10 1.09 -7.44 -17.11
CA VAL A 10 2.29 -7.12 -16.31
C VAL A 10 2.13 -5.76 -15.63
N VAL A 11 1.67 -4.74 -16.35
CA VAL A 11 1.44 -3.40 -15.78
C VAL A 11 0.41 -3.45 -14.65
N LEU A 12 -0.72 -4.14 -14.86
CA LEU A 12 -1.75 -4.32 -13.83
C LEU A 12 -1.22 -5.09 -12.62
N ALA A 13 -0.40 -6.12 -12.82
CA ALA A 13 0.20 -6.89 -11.73
C ALA A 13 1.14 -6.00 -10.88
N ILE A 14 2.00 -5.21 -11.52
CA ILE A 14 2.88 -4.26 -10.85
C ILE A 14 2.06 -3.25 -10.04
N PHE A 15 1.03 -2.66 -10.65
CA PHE A 15 0.16 -1.70 -9.98
C PHE A 15 -0.55 -2.31 -8.77
N GLY A 16 -1.04 -3.55 -8.91
CA GLY A 16 -1.65 -4.32 -7.84
C GLY A 16 -0.70 -4.55 -6.67
N VAL A 17 0.56 -4.89 -6.94
CA VAL A 17 1.58 -5.09 -5.88
C VAL A 17 1.90 -3.80 -5.15
N PHE A 18 2.04 -2.67 -5.85
CA PHE A 18 2.25 -1.38 -5.18
C PHE A 18 1.06 -0.99 -4.29
N ARG A 19 -0.17 -1.19 -4.78
CA ARG A 19 -1.40 -0.91 -4.01
C ARG A 19 -1.53 -1.81 -2.79
N LEU A 20 -1.22 -3.09 -2.95
CA LEU A 20 -1.21 -4.04 -1.84
C LEU A 20 -0.12 -3.69 -0.83
N GLY A 21 1.09 -3.37 -1.30
CA GLY A 21 2.20 -2.95 -0.45
C GLY A 21 1.87 -1.72 0.38
N PHE A 22 1.21 -0.72 -0.22
CA PHE A 22 0.69 0.45 0.49
C PHE A 22 -0.39 0.09 1.52
N ALA A 23 -1.37 -0.73 1.14
CA ALA A 23 -2.46 -1.13 2.03
C ALA A 23 -1.99 -1.94 3.25
N LEU A 24 -0.81 -2.55 3.16
CA LEU A 24 -0.20 -3.29 4.27
C LEU A 24 0.57 -2.38 5.24
N GLN A 25 0.81 -1.11 4.90
CA GLN A 25 1.56 -0.20 5.77
C GLN A 25 0.72 0.23 6.98
N ARG A 26 1.34 0.15 8.15
CA ARG A 26 0.87 0.68 9.43
C ARG A 26 1.93 1.61 9.99
N ILE A 27 1.50 2.74 10.53
CA ILE A 27 2.34 3.64 11.31
C ILE A 27 1.64 3.82 12.66
N ASP A 28 2.25 3.33 13.73
CA ASP A 28 1.60 3.28 15.04
C ASP A 28 1.52 4.67 15.69
N HIS A 29 2.59 5.45 15.58
CA HIS A 29 2.67 6.82 16.07
C HIS A 29 3.11 7.77 14.96
N ALA A 30 2.18 8.60 14.49
CA ALA A 30 2.43 9.64 13.51
C ALA A 30 1.92 10.99 14.01
N ASN A 31 2.70 12.04 13.77
CA ASN A 31 2.27 13.42 13.93
C ASN A 31 1.59 13.86 12.63
N VAL A 32 0.27 13.98 12.66
CA VAL A 32 -0.59 14.30 11.52
C VAL A 32 -1.07 15.75 11.61
N VAL A 33 -1.02 16.47 10.48
CA VAL A 33 -1.66 17.79 10.37
C VAL A 33 -3.13 17.58 10.03
N ALA A 34 -3.99 17.79 11.03
CA ALA A 34 -5.44 17.73 10.89
C ALA A 34 -6.00 19.11 10.51
N ASP A 35 -7.11 19.11 9.77
CA ASP A 35 -7.83 20.33 9.44
C ASP A 35 -8.58 20.91 10.64
N GLY A 36 -9.04 22.16 10.54
CA GLY A 36 -9.73 22.83 11.65
C GLY A 36 -10.97 22.10 12.16
N ALA A 37 -11.71 21.38 11.30
CA ALA A 37 -12.89 20.63 11.71
C ALA A 37 -12.52 19.42 12.59
N THR A 38 -11.52 18.66 12.16
CA THR A 38 -10.97 17.52 12.90
C THR A 38 -10.28 17.98 14.19
N CYS A 39 -9.63 19.13 14.15
CA CYS A 39 -9.02 19.71 15.34
C CYS A 39 -10.06 20.18 16.37
N ALA A 40 -11.20 20.71 15.91
CA ALA A 40 -12.29 21.13 16.79
C ALA A 40 -12.95 19.95 17.50
N SER A 41 -13.11 18.81 16.82
CA SER A 41 -13.65 17.59 17.42
C SER A 41 -12.70 16.97 18.44
N ILE A 42 -11.39 17.00 18.19
CA ILE A 42 -10.38 16.40 19.08
C ILE A 42 -10.07 17.31 20.28
N ARG A 43 -9.84 18.61 20.07
CA ARG A 43 -9.40 19.53 21.14
C ARG A 43 -10.52 20.29 21.85
N GLY A 44 -11.78 20.09 21.44
CA GLY A 44 -12.94 20.69 22.11
C GLY A 44 -13.01 22.22 22.03
N GLY A 45 -12.77 22.82 20.85
CA GLY A 45 -12.86 24.27 20.65
C GLY A 45 -12.48 24.75 19.25
N THR A 46 -12.60 26.05 18.98
CA THR A 46 -12.14 26.71 17.74
C THR A 46 -10.62 26.77 17.68
N SER A 47 -10.00 25.62 17.44
CA SER A 47 -8.60 25.54 17.05
C SER A 47 -8.45 26.16 15.65
N GLY A 48 -7.28 26.71 15.35
CA GLY A 48 -7.01 27.43 14.09
C GLY A 48 -7.23 26.58 12.83
N ARG A 49 -6.83 27.09 11.66
CA ARG A 49 -7.03 26.43 10.36
C ARG A 49 -6.56 24.96 10.30
N SER A 50 -5.56 24.60 11.10
CA SER A 50 -5.03 23.26 11.24
C SER A 50 -4.38 23.08 12.60
N CYS A 51 -4.22 21.84 13.05
CA CYS A 51 -3.46 21.49 14.23
C CYS A 51 -2.68 20.19 14.01
N LEU A 52 -1.65 19.98 14.82
CA LEU A 52 -0.88 18.75 14.82
C LEU A 52 -1.46 17.81 15.89
N ILE A 53 -1.81 16.61 15.47
CA ILE A 53 -2.34 15.54 16.33
C ILE A 53 -1.44 14.32 16.25
N GLU A 54 -1.35 13.58 17.33
CA GLU A 54 -0.79 12.23 17.27
C GLU A 54 -1.88 11.26 16.83
N ALA A 55 -1.59 10.37 15.89
CA ALA A 55 -2.52 9.40 15.35
C ALA A 55 -1.79 8.15 14.84
N SER A 56 -2.50 7.03 14.76
CA SER A 56 -2.06 5.88 13.99
C SER A 56 -2.58 5.96 12.56
N LEU A 57 -1.79 5.47 11.59
CA LEU A 57 -2.12 5.47 10.18
C LEU A 57 -2.14 4.03 9.64
N ALA A 58 -3.15 3.69 8.85
CA ALA A 58 -3.24 2.42 8.15
C ALA A 58 -3.56 2.64 6.67
N GLY A 59 -2.69 2.16 5.79
CA GLY A 59 -2.90 2.27 4.34
C GLY A 59 -4.12 1.46 3.88
N ARG A 60 -4.77 1.92 2.81
CA ARG A 60 -5.93 1.25 2.20
C ARG A 60 -5.67 0.93 0.72
N LEU A 61 -6.35 -0.08 0.18
CA LEU A 61 -6.18 -0.51 -1.22
C LEU A 61 -6.51 0.59 -2.24
N ASP A 62 -7.40 1.52 -1.89
CA ASP A 62 -7.77 2.67 -2.72
C ASP A 62 -6.72 3.81 -2.71
N GLY A 63 -5.64 3.64 -1.95
CA GLY A 63 -4.54 4.60 -1.80
C GLY A 63 -4.80 5.71 -0.79
N SER A 64 -5.83 5.57 0.05
CA SER A 64 -6.08 6.48 1.16
C SER A 64 -5.52 5.92 2.48
N TRP A 65 -5.39 6.78 3.48
CA TRP A 65 -5.03 6.43 4.83
C TRP A 65 -6.28 6.39 5.71
N THR A 66 -6.40 5.36 6.53
CA THR A 66 -7.24 5.41 7.74
C THR A 66 -6.41 6.10 8.81
N VAL A 67 -6.96 7.16 9.40
CA VAL A 67 -6.32 7.96 10.46
C VAL A 67 -7.10 7.76 11.75
N GLU A 68 -6.43 7.30 12.79
CA GLU A 68 -7.02 7.04 14.10
C GLU A 68 -6.31 7.90 15.15
N PRO A 69 -6.90 9.03 15.58
CA PRO A 69 -6.30 9.94 16.55
C PRO A 69 -6.02 9.27 17.90
N SER A 70 -4.83 9.50 18.44
CA SER A 70 -4.44 9.01 19.77
C SER A 70 -5.36 9.61 20.85
N GLY A 71 -5.94 8.76 21.69
CA GLY A 71 -6.87 9.17 22.75
C GLY A 71 -8.32 9.41 22.30
N HIS A 72 -8.60 9.39 20.99
CA HIS A 72 -9.95 9.57 20.43
C HIS A 72 -10.20 8.57 19.28
N PRO A 73 -10.18 7.25 19.54
CA PRO A 73 -10.33 6.22 18.51
C PRO A 73 -11.71 6.24 17.82
N ASP A 74 -12.72 6.80 18.50
CA ASP A 74 -14.07 7.04 17.99
C ASP A 74 -14.11 8.08 16.85
N LEU A 75 -13.07 8.91 16.72
CA LEU A 75 -12.93 9.92 15.67
C LEU A 75 -12.11 9.43 14.47
N THR A 76 -12.06 8.12 14.23
CA THR A 76 -11.34 7.55 13.08
C THR A 76 -11.93 8.03 11.75
N TYR A 77 -11.07 8.46 10.82
CA TYR A 77 -11.47 8.97 9.50
C TYR A 77 -10.57 8.46 8.37
N VAL A 78 -10.98 8.72 7.12
CA VAL A 78 -10.23 8.33 5.91
C VAL A 78 -9.83 9.55 5.11
N ALA A 79 -8.55 9.65 4.75
CA ALA A 79 -8.02 10.78 4.00
C ALA A 79 -6.98 10.33 2.94
N ARG A 80 -7.02 10.93 1.74
CA ARG A 80 -6.03 10.66 0.68
C ARG A 80 -4.76 11.47 0.88
N ASP A 81 -4.91 12.77 1.14
CA ASP A 81 -3.81 13.71 1.24
C ASP A 81 -3.57 14.08 2.72
N VAL A 82 -2.83 13.22 3.41
CA VAL A 82 -2.46 13.43 4.81
C VAL A 82 -1.02 13.91 4.87
N ALA A 83 -0.79 15.07 5.47
CA ALA A 83 0.57 15.50 5.82
C ALA A 83 0.93 14.92 7.20
N TYR A 84 1.96 14.09 7.25
CA TYR A 84 2.37 13.41 8.47
C TYR A 84 3.89 13.28 8.59
N SER A 85 4.36 13.11 9.81
CA SER A 85 5.73 12.74 10.12
C SER A 85 5.73 11.61 11.15
N TYR A 86 6.72 10.72 11.08
CA TYR A 86 6.80 9.54 11.94
C TYR A 86 8.27 9.16 12.15
N THR A 87 8.57 8.42 13.21
CA THR A 87 9.91 7.84 13.36
C THR A 87 9.94 6.47 12.69
N ARG A 88 11.12 6.05 12.20
CA ARG A 88 11.25 4.78 11.49
C ARG A 88 10.75 3.58 12.30
N ASN A 89 10.86 3.63 13.62
CA ASN A 89 10.47 2.54 14.52
C ASN A 89 8.95 2.39 14.62
N ASP A 90 8.18 3.44 14.30
CA ASP A 90 6.72 3.43 14.32
C ASP A 90 6.13 2.83 13.04
N TRP A 91 6.95 2.69 11.98
CA TRP A 91 6.51 2.10 10.73
C TRP A 91 6.67 0.59 10.74
N ARG A 92 5.63 -0.10 10.30
CA ARG A 92 5.63 -1.54 10.09
C ARG A 92 4.69 -1.95 8.98
N LEU A 93 4.91 -3.14 8.45
CA LEU A 93 3.89 -3.84 7.67
C LEU A 93 2.98 -4.56 8.66
N ALA A 94 1.67 -4.37 8.54
CA ALA A 94 0.65 -4.98 9.40
C ALA A 94 0.72 -6.52 9.42
N TRP A 95 1.36 -7.10 8.41
CA TRP A 95 1.58 -8.53 8.24
C TRP A 95 3.08 -8.77 8.13
N GLY A 96 3.75 -8.96 9.27
CA GLY A 96 5.20 -9.14 9.33
C GLY A 96 5.68 -10.23 8.37
N ALA A 97 6.74 -9.92 7.60
CA ALA A 97 7.70 -10.74 6.86
C ALA A 97 7.30 -12.06 6.12
N THR A 98 6.09 -12.60 6.24
CA THR A 98 5.78 -13.99 5.84
C THR A 98 4.88 -14.06 4.60
N TYR A 99 4.07 -13.04 4.33
CA TYR A 99 3.10 -13.05 3.22
C TYR A 99 3.56 -12.36 1.93
N TRP A 100 4.70 -11.67 1.94
CA TRP A 100 5.30 -11.17 0.69
C TRP A 100 5.81 -12.32 -0.19
N LEU A 101 6.19 -13.46 0.42
CA LEU A 101 6.67 -14.66 -0.29
C LEU A 101 5.62 -15.24 -1.23
N PRO A 102 4.36 -15.52 -0.81
CA PRO A 102 3.33 -16.00 -1.74
C PRO A 102 2.95 -14.94 -2.80
N ALA A 103 2.97 -13.64 -2.48
CA ALA A 103 2.76 -12.59 -3.46
C ALA A 103 3.90 -12.53 -4.51
N LEU A 104 5.15 -12.70 -4.07
CA LEU A 104 6.32 -12.81 -4.94
C LEU A 104 6.25 -14.08 -5.79
N PHE A 105 5.86 -15.21 -5.21
CA PHE A 105 5.65 -16.47 -5.92
C PHE A 105 4.56 -16.34 -7.00
N LEU A 106 3.44 -15.69 -6.67
CA LEU A 106 2.38 -15.41 -7.63
C LEU A 106 2.91 -14.54 -8.77
N LEU A 107 3.71 -13.52 -8.45
CA LEU A 107 4.30 -12.61 -9.43
C LEU A 107 5.28 -13.34 -10.36
N VAL A 108 6.15 -14.19 -9.80
CA VAL A 108 7.07 -15.05 -10.56
C VAL A 108 6.28 -16.06 -11.41
N ALA A 109 5.21 -16.66 -10.89
CA ALA A 109 4.38 -17.59 -11.65
C ALA A 109 3.65 -16.91 -12.82
N VAL A 110 3.13 -15.71 -12.61
CA VAL A 110 2.49 -14.90 -13.68
C VAL A 110 3.53 -14.48 -14.72
N MET A 111 4.74 -14.08 -14.31
CA MET A 111 5.83 -13.78 -15.25
C MET A 111 6.34 -15.02 -15.99
N GLY A 112 6.42 -16.16 -15.31
CA GLY A 112 6.82 -17.45 -15.89
C GLY A 112 5.82 -17.99 -16.92
N ALA A 113 4.52 -17.74 -16.72
CA ALA A 113 3.48 -18.05 -17.70
C ALA A 113 3.46 -17.09 -18.91
N ALA A 114 4.07 -15.90 -18.79
CA ALA A 114 4.14 -14.90 -19.86
C ALA A 114 5.31 -15.13 -20.83
N VAL A 115 6.37 -15.83 -20.41
CA VAL A 115 7.48 -16.26 -21.27
C VAL A 115 7.07 -17.56 -21.95
N PRO A 116 6.84 -17.59 -23.28
CA PRO A 116 6.72 -18.87 -23.95
C PRO A 116 8.06 -19.58 -23.75
N VAL A 117 8.06 -20.71 -23.03
CA VAL A 117 9.14 -21.68 -23.08
C VAL A 117 9.36 -21.93 -24.56
N ALA A 118 10.45 -21.40 -25.12
CA ALA A 118 10.87 -21.74 -26.45
C ALA A 118 10.99 -23.26 -26.43
N LYS A 119 10.03 -23.94 -27.08
CA LYS A 119 10.12 -25.38 -27.32
C LYS A 119 11.48 -25.57 -27.97
N HIS A 120 12.42 -26.15 -27.23
CA HIS A 120 13.64 -26.68 -27.79
C HIS A 120 13.17 -27.70 -28.83
N VAL A 121 13.17 -27.29 -30.10
CA VAL A 121 12.84 -28.15 -31.22
C VAL A 121 13.89 -29.25 -31.21
N ARG A 122 13.44 -30.43 -30.82
CA ARG A 122 14.20 -31.67 -30.84
C ARG A 122 14.23 -32.14 -32.30
N GLY A 123 15.42 -32.29 -32.88
CA GLY A 123 15.66 -32.84 -34.22
C GLY A 123 16.45 -31.85 -35.08
N THR A 124 17.55 -32.21 -35.73
CA THR A 124 17.78 -33.45 -36.48
C THR A 124 19.24 -33.90 -36.45
N ARG A 125 19.46 -35.21 -36.34
CA ARG A 125 20.69 -35.87 -36.79
C ARG A 125 20.92 -35.50 -38.26
N CYS A 126 22.16 -35.16 -38.62
CA CYS A 126 22.70 -35.47 -39.93
C CYS A 126 23.95 -36.30 -39.70
N GLN A 127 23.97 -37.44 -40.39
CA GLN A 127 25.08 -38.36 -40.54
C GLN A 127 26.27 -37.67 -41.20
#